data_AF-A0A8D8ADV9-F1
#
_entry.id   AF-A0A8D8ADV9-F1
#
_cell.length_a   1.000
_cell.length_b   1.000
_cell.length_c   1.000
_cell.angle_alpha   90.00
_cell.angle_beta   90.00
_cell.angle_gamma   90.00
#
_symmetry.space_group_name_H-M   'P 1'
#
loop_
_entity.id
_entity.type
_entity.pdbx_description
1 polymer ?
#
loop_
_entity_poly.entity_id
_entity_poly.type
_entity_poly.pdbx_seq_one_letter_code
_entity_poly.pdbx_strand_id
1 'polypeptide(L)'
;MCSTIVLAQFLVLLLACVSHLCVGEEKLPGKAPLVFTVASNETEAYQRYIRSAKRYGIEVTTLGLGKPWQGGDMKKLGGGYKINLLRSALKPYKSDDDRIVLFTDSYDVLFLASLEKIVEKFETFEASILFGSEGFCWPDPELKNKYPVLEGRGTRFLNSGLFIGYASKVYQML
;
A
#
# COMPACT_ATOMS: atom_id res chain seq x y z
N MET A 1 -41.54 37.58 17.04
CA MET A 1 -40.08 37.78 17.13
C MET A 1 -39.31 36.52 17.57
N CYS A 2 -39.95 35.37 17.85
CA CYS A 2 -39.26 34.17 18.34
C CYS A 2 -38.77 33.22 17.22
N SER A 3 -39.44 33.17 16.06
CA SER A 3 -39.17 32.19 15.00
C SER A 3 -37.91 32.47 14.14
N THR A 4 -37.50 33.73 14.01
CA THR A 4 -36.30 34.12 13.24
C THR A 4 -34.99 33.78 13.95
N ILE A 5 -34.98 33.74 15.28
CA ILE A 5 -33.80 33.40 16.08
C ILE A 5 -33.51 31.89 16.00
N VAL A 6 -34.55 31.06 16.01
CA VAL A 6 -34.43 29.60 15.90
C VAL A 6 -33.88 29.19 14.54
N LEU A 7 -34.36 29.81 13.44
CA LEU A 7 -33.84 29.57 12.09
C LEU A 7 -32.37 29.98 11.92
N ALA A 8 -31.95 31.09 12.54
CA ALA A 8 -30.56 31.53 12.50
C ALA A 8 -29.63 30.56 13.25
N GLN A 9 -30.07 29.99 14.38
CA GLN A 9 -29.29 29.00 15.14
C GLN A 9 -29.14 27.66 14.39
N PHE A 10 -30.18 27.20 13.69
CA PHE A 10 -30.09 25.99 12.86
C PHE A 10 -29.14 26.17 11.66
N LEU A 11 -29.12 27.35 11.02
CA LEU A 11 -28.24 27.63 9.89
C LEU A 11 -26.76 27.70 10.30
N VAL A 12 -26.47 28.26 11.48
CA VAL A 12 -25.11 28.32 12.05
C VAL A 12 -24.61 26.92 12.44
N LEU A 13 -25.47 26.05 12.98
CA LEU A 13 -25.11 24.65 13.26
C LEU A 13 -24.83 23.86 11.98
N LEU A 14 -25.60 24.10 10.91
CA LEU A 14 -25.38 23.44 9.62
C LEU A 14 -24.03 23.86 9.00
N LEU A 15 -23.70 25.15 9.04
CA LEU A 15 -22.42 25.68 8.56
C LEU A 15 -21.22 25.18 9.39
N ALA A 16 -21.38 25.04 10.71
CA ALA A 16 -20.36 24.47 11.59
C ALA A 16 -20.19 22.94 11.39
N CYS A 17 -21.26 22.22 11.03
CA CYS A 17 -21.17 20.82 10.64
C CYS A 17 -20.45 20.65 9.29
N VAL A 18 -20.73 21.52 8.31
CA VAL A 18 -20.07 21.47 6.99
C VAL A 18 -18.57 21.74 7.10
N SER A 19 -18.14 22.64 8.00
CA SER A 19 -16.72 22.90 8.22
C SER A 19 -15.99 21.77 8.95
N HIS A 20 -16.67 20.98 9.79
CA HIS A 20 -16.10 19.79 10.43
C HIS A 20 -16.11 18.53 9.54
N LEU A 21 -16.87 18.54 8.44
CA LEU A 21 -16.85 17.47 7.43
C LEU A 21 -15.75 17.65 6.39
N CYS A 22 -15.07 18.79 6.37
CA CYS A 22 -13.83 18.98 5.63
C CYS A 22 -12.70 18.29 6.40
N VAL A 23 -12.64 16.95 6.34
CA VAL A 23 -11.36 16.25 6.50
C VAL A 23 -10.46 16.83 5.41
N GLY A 24 -9.55 17.70 5.81
CA GLY A 24 -8.53 18.20 4.90
C GLY A 24 -7.76 17.01 4.37
N GLU A 25 -7.77 16.82 3.05
CA GLU A 25 -6.72 16.04 2.40
C GLU A 25 -5.42 16.80 2.64
N GLU A 26 -4.69 16.45 3.70
CA GLU A 26 -3.29 16.85 3.82
C GLU A 26 -2.56 16.23 2.64
N LYS A 27 -2.35 17.03 1.60
CA LYS A 27 -1.49 16.64 0.48
C LYS A 27 -0.10 16.39 1.03
N LEU A 28 0.36 15.14 0.89
CA LEU A 28 1.74 14.78 1.15
C LEU A 28 2.67 15.76 0.42
N PRO A 29 3.66 16.36 1.12
CA PRO A 29 4.67 17.16 0.46
C PRO A 29 5.49 16.26 -0.46
N GLY A 30 5.23 16.31 -1.77
CA GLY A 30 5.92 15.47 -2.75
C GLY A 30 5.03 15.01 -3.90
N LYS A 31 5.55 14.08 -4.70
CA LYS A 31 4.77 13.42 -5.75
C LYS A 31 3.82 12.42 -5.10
N ALA A 32 2.58 12.37 -5.58
CA ALA A 32 1.60 11.38 -5.10
C ALA A 32 2.18 9.95 -5.16
N PRO A 33 2.13 9.18 -4.05
CA PRO A 33 2.63 7.81 -4.05
C PRO A 33 1.78 6.91 -4.95
N LEU A 34 2.39 5.87 -5.49
CA LEU A 34 1.72 4.87 -6.32
C LEU A 34 1.45 3.61 -5.49
N VAL A 35 0.22 3.11 -5.50
CA VAL A 35 -0.13 1.84 -4.86
C VAL A 35 -0.46 0.81 -5.93
N PHE A 36 0.29 -0.29 -5.94
CA PHE A 36 0.09 -1.40 -6.86
C PHE A 36 -0.31 -2.67 -6.11
N THR A 37 -1.18 -3.44 -6.73
CA THR A 37 -1.44 -4.83 -6.36
C THR A 37 -1.58 -5.71 -7.59
N VAL A 38 -1.63 -7.02 -7.39
CA VAL A 38 -1.97 -7.99 -8.44
C VAL A 38 -3.23 -8.74 -8.05
N ALA A 39 -4.15 -8.87 -9.00
CA ALA A 39 -5.30 -9.76 -8.91
C ALA A 39 -5.67 -10.23 -10.32
N SER A 40 -5.91 -11.53 -10.49
CA SER A 40 -6.44 -12.07 -11.76
C SER A 40 -7.97 -12.05 -11.80
N ASN A 41 -8.61 -12.22 -10.65
CA ASN A 41 -10.06 -12.35 -10.52
C ASN A 41 -10.58 -11.43 -9.40
N GLU A 42 -11.82 -10.97 -9.55
CA GLU A 42 -12.53 -10.20 -8.52
C GLU A 42 -13.09 -11.12 -7.43
N THR A 43 -12.21 -11.74 -6.66
CA THR A 43 -12.61 -12.57 -5.51
C THR A 43 -13.23 -11.71 -4.41
N GLU A 44 -14.01 -12.30 -3.52
CA GLU A 44 -14.53 -11.60 -2.32
C GLU A 44 -13.41 -10.97 -1.49
N ALA A 45 -12.26 -11.63 -1.44
CA ALA A 45 -11.11 -11.19 -0.70
C ALA A 45 -10.45 -9.96 -1.34
N TYR A 46 -10.29 -9.96 -2.67
CA TYR A 46 -9.88 -8.77 -3.43
C TYR A 46 -10.87 -7.61 -3.26
N GLN A 47 -12.18 -7.89 -3.32
CA GLN A 47 -13.18 -6.85 -3.10
C GLN A 47 -13.07 -6.27 -1.68
N ARG A 48 -12.77 -7.08 -0.68
CA ARG A 48 -12.52 -6.63 0.70
C ARG A 48 -11.28 -5.74 0.79
N TYR A 49 -10.20 -6.10 0.09
CA TYR A 49 -9.02 -5.27 -0.06
C TYR A 49 -9.35 -3.90 -0.66
N ILE A 50 -10.04 -3.85 -1.81
CA ILE A 50 -10.45 -2.59 -2.46
C ILE A 50 -11.37 -1.75 -1.55
N ARG A 51 -12.31 -2.38 -0.85
CA ARG A 51 -13.17 -1.67 0.13
C ARG A 51 -12.34 -1.06 1.27
N SER A 52 -11.34 -1.78 1.78
CA SER A 52 -10.46 -1.26 2.83
C SER A 52 -9.61 -0.09 2.35
N ALA A 53 -9.06 -0.15 1.14
CA ALA A 53 -8.33 0.97 0.52
C ALA A 53 -9.21 2.22 0.37
N LYS A 54 -10.42 2.04 -0.20
CA LYS A 54 -11.40 3.13 -0.40
C LYS A 54 -11.80 3.81 0.90
N ARG A 55 -11.87 3.08 2.02
CA ARG A 55 -12.17 3.65 3.34
C ARG A 55 -11.18 4.75 3.74
N TYR A 56 -9.95 4.67 3.25
CA TYR A 56 -8.87 5.62 3.54
C TYR A 56 -8.52 6.51 2.33
N GLY A 57 -9.36 6.55 1.29
CA GLY A 57 -9.09 7.36 0.10
C GLY A 57 -7.92 6.86 -0.76
N ILE A 58 -7.47 5.62 -0.59
CA ILE A 58 -6.30 5.09 -1.29
C ILE A 58 -6.70 4.60 -2.68
N GLU A 59 -6.15 5.24 -3.72
CA GLU A 59 -6.26 4.76 -5.11
C GLU A 59 -5.27 3.63 -5.37
N VAL A 60 -5.78 2.46 -5.74
CA VAL A 60 -4.95 1.27 -6.04
C VAL A 60 -5.01 0.92 -7.51
N THR A 61 -3.82 0.79 -8.12
CA THR A 61 -3.67 0.24 -9.46
C THR A 61 -3.59 -1.28 -9.39
N THR A 62 -4.62 -1.97 -9.87
CA THR A 62 -4.67 -3.43 -9.91
C THR A 62 -4.12 -3.96 -11.22
N LEU A 63 -3.07 -4.78 -11.14
CA LEU A 63 -2.41 -5.38 -12.29
C LEU A 63 -2.95 -6.78 -12.56
N GLY A 64 -3.13 -7.13 -13.83
CA GLY A 64 -3.50 -8.49 -14.26
C GLY A 64 -4.98 -8.84 -14.16
N LEU A 65 -5.86 -7.90 -13.81
CA LEU A 65 -7.29 -8.17 -13.63
C LEU A 65 -7.93 -8.65 -14.94
N GLY A 66 -8.72 -9.73 -14.86
CA GLY A 66 -9.34 -10.36 -16.02
C GLY A 66 -8.37 -11.13 -16.91
N LYS A 67 -7.09 -11.28 -16.51
CA LYS A 67 -6.11 -12.09 -17.22
C LYS A 67 -5.87 -13.41 -16.49
N PRO A 68 -5.67 -14.53 -17.22
CA PRO A 68 -5.29 -15.79 -16.62
C PRO A 68 -4.04 -15.65 -15.76
N TRP A 69 -4.04 -16.33 -14.62
CA TRP A 69 -2.88 -16.38 -13.74
C TRP A 69 -1.76 -17.20 -14.36
N GLN A 70 -0.55 -16.63 -14.44
CA GLN A 70 0.64 -17.26 -15.02
C GLN A 70 1.77 -17.51 -13.99
N GLY A 71 1.48 -17.36 -12.69
CA GLY A 71 2.50 -17.45 -11.65
C GLY A 71 2.62 -18.80 -10.94
N GLY A 72 2.00 -19.86 -11.48
CA GLY A 72 2.07 -21.21 -10.90
C GLY A 72 1.17 -21.43 -9.68
N ASP A 73 1.38 -22.52 -8.95
CA ASP A 73 0.60 -22.81 -7.73
C ASP A 73 1.19 -22.04 -6.53
N MET A 74 0.42 -21.10 -5.99
CA MET A 74 0.82 -20.28 -4.84
C MET A 74 0.95 -21.06 -3.52
N LYS A 75 0.56 -22.35 -3.48
CA LYS A 75 0.87 -23.24 -2.35
C LYS A 75 2.32 -23.75 -2.38
N LYS A 76 3.05 -23.46 -3.46
CA LYS A 76 4.46 -23.82 -3.68
C LYS A 76 5.25 -22.57 -4.08
N LEU A 77 6.51 -22.77 -4.47
CA LEU A 77 7.30 -21.78 -5.20
C LEU A 77 6.53 -21.26 -6.40
N GLY A 78 6.37 -19.94 -6.48
CA GLY A 78 5.57 -19.29 -7.52
C GLY A 78 5.48 -17.78 -7.33
N GLY A 79 4.55 -17.15 -8.04
CA GLY A 79 4.25 -15.73 -7.89
C GLY A 79 5.13 -14.77 -8.69
N GLY A 80 6.15 -15.25 -9.41
CA GLY A 80 7.03 -14.40 -10.24
C GLY A 80 6.29 -13.60 -11.32
N TYR A 81 5.09 -14.05 -11.73
CA TYR A 81 4.21 -13.28 -12.60
C TYR A 81 3.88 -11.89 -12.03
N LYS A 82 3.73 -11.76 -10.71
CA LYS A 82 3.49 -10.47 -10.04
C LYS A 82 4.63 -9.48 -10.29
N ILE A 83 5.87 -9.96 -10.22
CA ILE A 83 7.08 -9.18 -10.40
C ILE A 83 7.17 -8.65 -11.84
N ASN A 84 6.87 -9.48 -12.84
CA ASN A 84 6.87 -9.06 -14.25
C ASN A 84 5.80 -7.98 -14.54
N LEU A 85 4.61 -8.14 -13.96
CA LEU A 85 3.54 -7.15 -14.08
C LEU A 85 3.95 -5.83 -13.43
N LEU A 86 4.47 -5.87 -12.20
CA LEU A 86 4.91 -4.69 -11.47
C LEU A 86 6.06 -3.96 -12.19
N ARG A 87 7.08 -4.69 -12.65
CA ARG A 87 8.21 -4.11 -13.39
C ARG A 87 7.75 -3.39 -14.65
N SER A 88 6.79 -3.97 -15.37
CA SER A 88 6.20 -3.35 -16.56
C SER A 88 5.44 -2.07 -16.21
N ALA A 89 4.65 -2.09 -15.13
CA ALA A 89 3.90 -0.93 -14.63
C ALA A 89 4.81 0.19 -14.11
N LEU A 90 5.97 -0.15 -13.54
CA LEU A 90 6.92 0.83 -12.99
C LEU A 90 7.89 1.43 -14.03
N LYS A 91 7.94 0.88 -15.24
CA LYS A 91 8.84 1.36 -16.31
C LYS A 91 8.75 2.88 -16.59
N PRO A 92 7.57 3.53 -16.56
CA PRO A 92 7.47 4.99 -16.72
C PRO A 92 8.12 5.79 -15.58
N TYR A 93 8.30 5.17 -14.41
CA TYR A 93 8.81 5.79 -13.18
C TYR A 93 10.25 5.35 -12.83
N LYS A 94 10.93 4.64 -13.73
CA LYS A 94 12.27 4.07 -13.51
C LYS A 94 13.36 5.09 -13.13
N SER A 95 13.15 6.36 -13.44
CA SER A 95 14.06 7.48 -13.14
C SER A 95 13.41 8.50 -12.20
N ASP A 96 12.33 8.12 -11.51
CA ASP A 96 11.68 8.96 -10.52
C ASP A 96 12.25 8.62 -9.13
N ASP A 97 13.21 9.42 -8.68
CA ASP A 97 13.93 9.18 -7.42
C ASP A 97 13.12 9.55 -6.17
N ASP A 98 12.13 10.45 -6.30
CA ASP A 98 11.37 10.98 -5.17
C ASP A 98 9.96 10.38 -5.03
N ARG A 99 9.49 9.62 -6.03
CA ARG A 99 8.16 9.02 -6.01
C ARG A 99 8.15 7.74 -5.20
N ILE A 100 7.29 7.67 -4.21
CA ILE A 100 7.09 6.45 -3.40
C ILE A 100 6.17 5.47 -4.13
N VAL A 101 6.48 4.19 -4.00
CA VAL A 101 5.71 3.05 -4.50
C VAL A 101 5.43 2.11 -3.34
N LEU A 102 4.17 1.77 -3.14
CA LEU A 102 3.72 0.69 -2.27
C LEU A 102 3.21 -0.47 -3.13
N PHE A 103 3.77 -1.66 -2.92
CA PHE A 103 3.25 -2.91 -3.46
C PHE A 103 2.66 -3.75 -2.34
N THR A 104 1.47 -4.31 -2.55
CA THR A 104 0.88 -5.31 -1.65
C THR A 104 0.23 -6.43 -2.44
N ASP A 105 0.15 -7.62 -1.86
CA ASP A 105 -0.84 -8.62 -2.26
C ASP A 105 -2.27 -8.09 -1.97
N SER A 106 -3.29 -8.74 -2.54
CA SER A 106 -4.68 -8.27 -2.44
C SER A 106 -5.66 -9.29 -1.87
N TYR A 107 -5.38 -10.59 -1.96
CA TYR A 107 -6.34 -11.62 -1.55
C TYR A 107 -6.36 -11.84 -0.04
N ASP A 108 -5.35 -11.39 0.69
CA ASP A 108 -5.16 -11.62 2.12
C ASP A 108 -4.67 -10.37 2.87
N VAL A 109 -4.81 -9.19 2.26
CA VAL A 109 -4.36 -7.90 2.80
C VAL A 109 -5.55 -6.96 3.03
N LEU A 110 -5.45 -6.12 4.07
CA LEU A 110 -6.36 -5.00 4.33
C LEU A 110 -5.58 -3.75 4.71
N PHE A 111 -6.04 -2.59 4.24
CA PHE A 111 -5.56 -1.30 4.73
C PHE A 111 -6.26 -0.92 6.04
N LEU A 112 -5.47 -0.48 7.02
CA LEU A 112 -5.93 -0.06 8.35
C LEU A 112 -5.49 1.37 8.70
N ALA A 113 -4.88 2.08 7.76
CA ALA A 113 -4.40 3.45 7.90
C ALA A 113 -4.43 4.14 6.53
N SER A 114 -4.37 5.48 6.54
CA SER A 114 -4.24 6.27 5.32
C SER A 114 -2.84 6.17 4.73
N LEU A 115 -2.73 6.48 3.43
CA LEU A 115 -1.46 6.38 2.72
C LEU A 115 -0.43 7.36 3.31
N GLU A 116 -0.87 8.51 3.80
CA GLU A 116 -0.04 9.50 4.47
C GLU A 116 0.65 8.91 5.68
N LYS A 117 -0.11 8.28 6.59
CA LYS A 117 0.43 7.63 7.79
C LYS A 117 1.38 6.49 7.47
N ILE A 118 1.12 5.76 6.37
CA ILE A 118 1.99 4.68 5.92
C ILE A 118 3.32 5.26 5.40
N VAL A 119 3.27 6.33 4.61
CA VAL A 119 4.44 7.02 4.06
C VAL A 119 5.27 7.68 5.17
N GLU A 120 4.64 8.45 6.06
CA GLU A 120 5.29 9.04 7.22
C GLU A 120 6.03 7.98 8.02
N LYS A 121 5.40 6.83 8.25
CA LYS A 121 6.03 5.73 8.99
C LYS A 121 7.21 5.13 8.22
N PHE A 122 7.09 4.95 6.90
CA PHE A 122 8.17 4.47 6.05
C PHE A 122 9.39 5.40 6.09
N GLU A 123 9.18 6.71 6.02
CA GLU A 123 10.27 7.70 6.05
C GLU A 123 11.08 7.64 7.35
N THR A 124 10.47 7.27 8.49
CA THR A 124 11.22 7.08 9.75
C THR A 124 12.25 5.94 9.72
N PHE A 125 12.19 5.04 8.74
CA PHE A 125 13.17 3.97 8.59
C PHE A 125 14.44 4.40 7.85
N GLU A 126 14.43 5.58 7.19
CA GLU A 126 15.54 6.07 6.36
C GLU A 126 16.00 5.04 5.31
N ALA A 127 15.08 4.16 4.88
CA ALA A 127 15.35 3.07 3.95
C ALA A 127 15.04 3.48 2.51
N SER A 128 15.80 2.95 1.56
CA SER A 128 15.46 3.09 0.13
C SER A 128 14.27 2.22 -0.29
N ILE A 129 14.20 1.01 0.28
CA ILE A 129 13.12 0.03 0.10
C ILE A 129 12.95 -0.69 1.45
N LEU A 130 11.72 -0.81 1.92
CA LEU A 130 11.35 -1.51 3.14
C LEU A 130 10.40 -2.66 2.78
N PHE A 131 10.78 -3.89 3.16
CA PHE A 131 9.98 -5.10 2.98
C PHE A 131 9.21 -5.45 4.25
N GLY A 132 8.06 -6.11 4.07
CA GLY A 132 7.44 -6.87 5.13
C GLY A 132 8.41 -7.94 5.66
N SER A 133 8.27 -8.29 6.94
CA SER A 133 9.07 -9.34 7.55
C SER A 133 8.21 -10.41 8.20
N GLU A 134 8.75 -11.62 8.29
CA GLU A 134 8.12 -12.80 8.86
C GLU A 134 9.10 -13.65 9.69
N GLY A 135 8.54 -14.63 10.40
CA GLY A 135 9.31 -15.52 11.29
C GLY A 135 10.03 -16.66 10.58
N PHE A 136 9.70 -16.93 9.31
CA PHE A 136 10.22 -18.07 8.56
C PHE A 136 11.14 -17.63 7.41
N CYS A 137 12.31 -18.24 7.33
CA CYS A 137 13.16 -18.10 6.16
C CYS A 137 12.69 -19.11 5.11
N TRP A 138 11.92 -18.62 4.16
CA TRP A 138 11.31 -19.39 3.09
C TRP A 138 11.65 -18.72 1.74
N PRO A 139 11.82 -19.47 0.64
CA PRO A 139 11.71 -20.93 0.52
C PRO A 139 12.98 -21.68 0.91
N ASP A 140 14.12 -21.01 0.97
CA ASP A 140 15.42 -21.62 1.22
C ASP A 140 15.89 -21.32 2.67
N PRO A 141 15.81 -22.30 3.59
CA PRO A 141 16.22 -22.12 4.97
C PRO A 141 17.73 -21.99 5.16
N GLU A 142 18.55 -22.33 4.17
CA GLU A 142 20.02 -22.18 4.25
C GLU A 142 20.43 -20.70 4.24
N LEU A 143 19.58 -19.81 3.73
CA LEU A 143 19.83 -18.37 3.70
C LEU A 143 19.73 -17.70 5.07
N LYS A 144 19.22 -18.38 6.11
CA LYS A 144 19.07 -17.83 7.47
C LYS A 144 20.33 -17.15 8.00
N ASN A 145 21.49 -17.74 7.73
CA ASN A 145 22.78 -17.23 8.22
C ASN A 145 23.30 -16.02 7.42
N LYS A 146 22.70 -15.72 6.26
CA LYS A 146 23.03 -14.54 5.44
C LYS A 146 22.22 -13.30 5.83
N TYR A 147 21.10 -13.48 6.54
CA TYR A 147 20.35 -12.36 7.09
C TYR A 147 21.11 -11.73 8.26
N PRO A 148 21.10 -10.40 8.41
CA PRO A 148 21.61 -9.74 9.61
C PRO A 148 20.99 -10.34 10.88
N VAL A 149 21.74 -10.32 11.98
CA VAL A 149 21.20 -10.72 13.28
C VAL A 149 20.15 -9.70 13.69
N LEU A 150 19.02 -10.18 14.23
CA LEU A 150 17.97 -9.29 14.70
C LEU A 150 18.41 -8.64 16.02
N GLU A 151 18.45 -7.31 16.02
CA GLU A 151 18.65 -6.53 17.24
C GLU A 151 17.27 -6.23 17.86
N GLY A 152 17.00 -6.78 19.04
CA GLY A 152 15.74 -6.55 19.75
C GLY A 152 14.59 -7.47 19.38
N ARG A 153 13.36 -6.93 19.38
CA ARG A 153 12.12 -7.71 19.14
C ARG A 153 11.62 -7.49 17.72
N GLY A 154 11.25 -8.57 17.05
CA GLY A 154 10.68 -8.50 15.71
C GLY A 154 10.82 -9.80 14.93
N THR A 155 10.51 -9.72 13.65
CA THR A 155 10.67 -10.77 12.66
C THR A 155 11.89 -10.49 11.79
N ARG A 156 12.58 -11.54 11.34
CA ARG A 156 13.94 -11.42 10.77
C ARG A 156 14.00 -11.58 9.26
N PHE A 157 13.05 -12.31 8.67
CA PHE A 157 13.16 -12.76 7.27
C PHE A 157 12.20 -11.99 6.38
N LEU A 158 12.55 -11.80 5.11
CA LEU A 158 11.76 -11.05 4.15
C LEU A 158 10.46 -11.78 3.81
N ASN A 159 9.36 -11.03 3.74
CA ASN A 159 8.12 -11.44 3.12
C ASN A 159 7.85 -10.54 1.89
N SER A 160 7.61 -11.16 0.73
CA SER A 160 7.43 -10.42 -0.54
C SER A 160 5.99 -9.94 -0.79
N GLY A 161 5.05 -10.27 0.09
CA GLY A 161 3.65 -9.87 -0.02
C GLY A 161 3.41 -8.38 0.21
N LEU A 162 4.39 -7.65 0.74
CA LEU A 162 4.33 -6.20 0.91
C LEU A 162 5.73 -5.58 0.90
N PHE A 163 5.88 -4.47 0.18
CA PHE A 163 7.05 -3.59 0.30
C PHE A 163 6.72 -2.17 -0.15
N ILE A 164 7.47 -1.21 0.38
CA ILE A 164 7.36 0.22 0.05
C ILE A 164 8.76 0.78 -0.24
N GLY A 165 8.90 1.68 -1.19
CA GLY A 165 10.19 2.28 -1.52
C GLY A 165 10.12 3.31 -2.63
N TYR A 166 11.25 3.92 -2.95
CA TYR A 166 11.34 4.90 -4.04
C TYR A 166 11.27 4.23 -5.41
N ALA A 167 10.54 4.81 -6.37
CA ALA A 167 10.20 4.18 -7.63
C ALA A 167 11.44 3.77 -8.44
N SER A 168 12.46 4.61 -8.51
CA SER A 168 13.72 4.28 -9.19
C SER A 168 14.44 3.09 -8.53
N LYS A 169 14.46 3.03 -7.19
CA LYS A 169 15.09 1.96 -6.41
C LYS A 169 14.34 0.65 -6.55
N VAL A 170 13.01 0.69 -6.44
CA VAL A 170 12.15 -0.47 -6.65
C VAL A 170 12.31 -0.98 -8.08
N TYR A 171 12.32 -0.10 -9.10
CA TYR A 171 12.52 -0.53 -10.48
C TYR A 171 13.91 -1.14 -10.73
N GLN A 172 14.97 -0.60 -10.10
CA GLN A 172 16.32 -1.16 -10.19
C GLN A 172 16.43 -2.56 -9.58
N MET A 173 15.66 -2.83 -8.54
CA MET A 173 15.62 -4.12 -7.85
C MET A 173 14.88 -5.21 -8.67
N LEU A 174 13.85 -4.83 -9.46
CA LEU A 174 13.01 -5.73 -10.26
C LEU A 174 13.62 -6.06 -11.63
#